data_AF-A0A069D6U0-F1
#
_entry.id   AF-A0A069D6U0-F1
#
_cell.length_a   1.000
_cell.length_b   1.000
_cell.length_c   1.000
_cell.angle_alpha   90.00
_cell.angle_beta   90.00
_cell.angle_gamma   90.00
#
_symmetry.space_group_name_H-M   'P 1'
#
loop_
_entity.id
_entity.type
_entity.pdbx_description
1 polymer ?
#
loop_
_entity_poly.entity_id
_entity_poly.type
_entity_poly.pdbx_seq_one_letter_code
_entity_poly.pdbx_strand_id
1 'polypeptide(L)'
;MGTNGIPASTDANFKYDAETGYDTRYTTSAKIFLTGSLTARLEGNSTPSYLCSVMYFDYAGRLTAVKHKLNTDSIVTLAKNTYDELGRLKTNKKNKQSALISSYAYNIRSWMKSIASPSF
;
A
#
# COMPACT_ATOMS: atom_id res chain seq x y z
N MET A 1 -0.86 -10.23 -9.06
CA MET A 1 -2.04 -10.06 -8.19
C MET A 1 -2.91 -11.31 -8.31
N GLY A 2 -4.18 -11.32 -7.86
CA GLY A 2 -5.08 -12.44 -8.20
C GLY A 2 -5.19 -12.58 -9.72
N THR A 3 -5.15 -13.82 -10.23
CA THR A 3 -5.08 -14.13 -11.66
C THR A 3 -6.45 -14.05 -12.35
N ASN A 4 -7.28 -13.05 -12.03
CA ASN A 4 -8.67 -12.89 -12.48
C ASN A 4 -8.78 -12.63 -14.01
N GLY A 5 -8.26 -13.53 -14.84
CA GLY A 5 -8.17 -13.38 -16.29
C GLY A 5 -7.19 -12.31 -16.77
N ILE A 6 -6.34 -11.75 -15.88
CA ILE A 6 -5.29 -10.80 -16.28
C ILE A 6 -4.24 -11.57 -17.10
N PRO A 7 -3.94 -11.17 -18.35
CA PRO A 7 -2.90 -11.81 -19.14
C PRO A 7 -1.57 -11.83 -18.40
N ALA A 8 -0.82 -12.94 -18.48
CA ALA A 8 0.45 -13.09 -17.76
C ALA A 8 1.48 -11.99 -18.10
N SER A 9 1.44 -11.48 -19.34
CA SER A 9 2.24 -10.33 -19.79
C SER A 9 1.91 -9.03 -19.06
N THR A 10 0.65 -8.86 -18.66
CA THR A 10 0.18 -7.76 -17.82
C THR A 10 0.57 -8.01 -16.36
N ASP A 11 0.42 -9.22 -15.83
CA ASP A 11 0.74 -9.56 -14.42
C ASP A 11 2.24 -9.41 -14.09
N ALA A 12 3.14 -9.70 -15.05
CA ALA A 12 4.60 -9.54 -14.85
C ALA A 12 5.00 -8.12 -14.40
N ASN A 13 4.22 -7.11 -14.81
CA ASN A 13 4.45 -5.71 -14.49
C ASN A 13 3.78 -5.23 -13.20
N PHE A 14 2.83 -6.01 -12.66
CA PHE A 14 1.95 -5.64 -11.54
C PHE A 14 1.95 -6.67 -10.42
N LYS A 15 3.02 -7.47 -10.37
CA LYS A 15 3.23 -8.46 -9.31
C LYS A 15 3.46 -7.76 -7.97
N TYR A 16 2.88 -8.36 -6.93
CA TYR A 16 3.25 -8.09 -5.55
C TYR A 16 4.60 -8.75 -5.31
N ASP A 17 5.61 -7.97 -4.89
CA ASP A 17 6.91 -8.52 -4.51
C ASP A 17 6.92 -8.78 -3.00
N ALA A 18 7.35 -9.97 -2.58
CA ALA A 18 7.50 -10.25 -1.15
C ALA A 18 8.64 -9.40 -0.59
N GLU A 19 8.39 -8.69 0.51
CA GLU A 19 9.34 -7.80 1.14
C GLU A 19 9.51 -8.16 2.62
N THR A 20 10.74 -8.04 3.14
CA THR A 20 11.04 -8.24 4.56
C THR A 20 10.30 -7.21 5.42
N GLY A 21 9.73 -7.67 6.54
CA GLY A 21 9.00 -6.81 7.50
C GLY A 21 7.51 -6.68 7.22
N TYR A 22 6.97 -7.37 6.21
CA TYR A 22 5.54 -7.51 5.95
C TYR A 22 5.09 -8.97 6.10
N ASP A 23 3.78 -9.17 6.17
CA ASP A 23 3.16 -10.47 6.26
C ASP A 23 3.35 -11.30 4.97
N THR A 24 3.15 -12.60 5.13
CA THR A 24 3.38 -13.60 4.10
C THR A 24 2.46 -13.38 2.90
N ARG A 25 3.05 -13.40 1.71
CA ARG A 25 2.29 -13.44 0.46
C ARG A 25 1.71 -14.83 0.26
N TYR A 26 0.39 -14.91 0.15
CA TYR A 26 -0.30 -16.13 -0.26
C TYR A 26 -0.52 -16.13 -1.78
N THR A 27 -0.09 -17.19 -2.47
CA THR A 27 -0.21 -17.33 -3.93
C THR A 27 -1.30 -18.29 -4.38
N THR A 28 -1.72 -19.19 -3.49
CA THR A 28 -2.67 -20.28 -3.82
C THR A 28 -4.13 -19.87 -3.57
N SER A 29 -4.39 -19.04 -2.56
CA SER A 29 -5.74 -18.57 -2.26
C SER A 29 -5.69 -17.20 -1.58
N ALA A 30 -6.72 -16.38 -1.81
CA ALA A 30 -6.96 -15.22 -0.97
C ALA A 30 -7.29 -15.69 0.45
N LYS A 31 -6.70 -15.05 1.46
CA LYS A 31 -6.89 -15.45 2.86
C LYS A 31 -7.87 -14.52 3.57
N ILE A 32 -7.60 -13.21 3.58
CA ILE A 32 -8.34 -12.30 4.46
C ILE A 32 -8.34 -10.85 3.97
N PHE A 33 -7.18 -10.31 3.59
CA PHE A 33 -7.04 -8.90 3.20
C PHE A 33 -6.91 -8.70 1.70
N LEU A 34 -7.49 -7.62 1.19
CA LEU A 34 -7.26 -7.15 -0.17
C LEU A 34 -5.81 -6.66 -0.29
N THR A 35 -5.03 -7.27 -1.18
CA THR A 35 -3.60 -6.95 -1.36
C THR A 35 -3.31 -6.06 -2.57
N GLY A 36 -4.34 -5.66 -3.32
CA GLY A 36 -4.17 -4.76 -4.45
C GLY A 36 -5.39 -4.64 -5.35
N SER A 37 -5.33 -3.70 -6.28
CA SER A 37 -6.33 -3.48 -7.32
C SER A 37 -5.66 -3.20 -8.68
N LEU A 38 -6.34 -3.55 -9.77
CA LEU A 38 -5.96 -3.19 -11.13
C LEU A 38 -7.11 -2.40 -11.76
N THR A 39 -6.82 -1.17 -12.17
CA THR A 39 -7.79 -0.32 -12.87
C THR A 39 -7.33 -0.14 -14.31
N ALA A 40 -8.14 -0.60 -15.27
CA ALA A 40 -7.93 -0.29 -16.67
C ALA A 40 -8.46 1.13 -16.97
N ARG A 41 -7.66 1.93 -17.65
CA ARG A 41 -8.01 3.26 -18.12
C ARG A 41 -8.00 3.24 -19.66
N LEU A 42 -9.20 3.28 -20.21
CA LEU A 42 -9.43 3.28 -21.65
C LEU A 42 -9.39 4.74 -22.13
N GLU A 43 -8.24 5.16 -22.63
CA GLU A 43 -8.15 6.38 -23.42
C GLU A 43 -8.66 6.08 -24.83
N GLY A 44 -9.07 7.06 -25.63
CA GLY A 44 -9.57 6.86 -27.00
C GLY A 44 -8.59 6.17 -27.99
N ASN A 45 -7.43 5.77 -27.51
CA ASN A 45 -6.44 4.96 -28.20
C ASN A 45 -6.76 3.47 -27.99
N SER A 46 -6.49 2.63 -28.99
CA SER A 46 -6.82 1.18 -28.97
C SER A 46 -6.10 0.35 -27.89
N THR A 47 -5.17 0.93 -27.13
CA THR A 47 -4.42 0.24 -26.06
C THR A 47 -4.77 0.82 -24.68
N PRO A 48 -5.36 0.01 -23.78
CA PRO A 48 -5.67 0.46 -22.42
C PRO A 48 -4.38 0.67 -21.61
N SER A 49 -4.40 1.66 -20.73
CA SER A 49 -3.40 1.79 -19.67
C SER A 49 -3.91 1.18 -18.37
N TYR A 50 -3.00 0.79 -17.48
CA TYR A 50 -3.33 0.11 -16.24
C TYR A 50 -2.70 0.81 -15.04
N LEU A 51 -3.53 1.19 -14.09
CA LEU A 51 -3.11 1.62 -12.77
C LEU A 51 -3.20 0.44 -11.81
N CYS A 52 -2.05 0.00 -11.31
CA CYS A 52 -1.98 -1.01 -10.26
C CYS A 52 -1.76 -0.35 -8.91
N SER A 53 -2.49 -0.81 -7.90
CA SER A 53 -2.25 -0.51 -6.49
C SER A 53 -1.93 -1.81 -5.76
N VAL A 54 -0.92 -1.79 -4.90
CA VAL A 54 -0.46 -2.92 -4.10
C VAL A 54 -0.42 -2.51 -2.63
N MET A 55 -1.00 -3.34 -1.78
CA MET A 55 -1.15 -3.11 -0.34
C MET A 55 -0.35 -4.14 0.44
N TYR A 56 0.44 -3.67 1.40
CA TYR A 56 1.27 -4.49 2.27
C TYR A 56 0.77 -4.39 3.71
N PHE A 57 0.75 -5.51 4.41
CA PHE A 57 0.30 -5.59 5.78
C PHE A 57 1.40 -6.15 6.67
N ASP A 58 1.40 -5.82 7.95
CA ASP A 58 2.22 -6.52 8.94
C ASP A 58 1.54 -7.82 9.39
N TYR A 59 2.25 -8.64 10.18
CA TYR A 59 1.75 -9.92 10.69
C TYR A 59 0.47 -9.81 11.54
N ALA A 60 0.12 -8.60 12.01
CA ALA A 60 -1.12 -8.34 12.73
C ALA A 60 -2.26 -7.89 11.80
N GLY A 61 -2.05 -7.90 10.48
CA GLY A 61 -3.06 -7.52 9.49
C GLY A 61 -3.26 -6.02 9.32
N ARG A 62 -2.31 -5.17 9.76
CA ARG A 62 -2.42 -3.71 9.67
C ARG A 62 -1.71 -3.18 8.43
N LEU A 63 -2.34 -2.25 7.73
CA LEU A 63 -1.82 -1.68 6.46
C LEU A 63 -0.54 -0.90 6.68
N THR A 64 0.60 -1.45 6.27
CA THR A 64 1.93 -0.84 6.44
C THR A 64 2.35 0.00 5.23
N ALA A 65 1.97 -0.39 4.01
CA ALA A 65 2.32 0.39 2.82
C ALA A 65 1.27 0.27 1.71
N VAL A 66 1.09 1.37 0.98
CA VAL A 66 0.37 1.39 -0.30
C VAL A 66 1.34 1.88 -1.37
N LYS A 67 1.49 1.08 -2.43
CA LYS A 67 2.33 1.40 -3.59
C LYS A 67 1.47 1.39 -4.84
N HIS A 68 1.82 2.20 -5.83
CA HIS A 68 1.15 2.17 -7.12
C HIS A 68 2.15 2.24 -8.26
N LYS A 69 1.68 1.80 -9.43
CA LYS A 69 2.42 1.83 -10.69
C LYS A 69 1.44 2.06 -11.83
N LEU A 70 1.77 3.00 -12.71
CA LEU A 70 1.08 3.17 -13.99
C LEU A 70 1.87 2.40 -15.04
N ASN A 71 1.24 1.45 -15.73
CA ASN A 71 1.89 0.66 -16.78
C ASN A 71 3.25 0.07 -16.33
N THR A 72 4.33 0.49 -16.99
CA THR A 72 5.71 0.06 -16.75
C THR A 72 6.53 1.07 -15.95
N ASP A 73 5.91 2.14 -15.44
CA ASP A 73 6.61 3.23 -14.74
C ASP A 73 7.25 2.76 -13.43
N SER A 74 8.08 3.62 -12.82
CA SER A 74 8.63 3.33 -11.51
C SER A 74 7.54 3.22 -10.44
N ILE A 75 7.69 2.26 -9.52
CA ILE A 75 6.75 2.10 -8.40
C ILE A 75 6.85 3.32 -7.47
N VAL A 76 5.71 3.90 -7.15
CA VAL A 76 5.60 5.03 -6.22
C VAL A 76 4.90 4.58 -4.94
N THR A 77 5.50 4.89 -3.79
CA THR A 77 4.89 4.61 -2.48
C THR A 77 3.98 5.76 -2.08
N LEU A 78 2.66 5.54 -2.10
CA LEU A 78 1.66 6.55 -1.72
C LEU A 78 1.65 6.81 -0.21
N ALA A 79 1.70 5.73 0.57
CA ALA A 79 1.64 5.79 2.01
C ALA A 79 2.56 4.74 2.64
N LYS A 80 3.21 5.11 3.75
CA LYS A 80 3.82 4.19 4.69
C LYS A 80 3.32 4.50 6.09
N ASN A 81 2.79 3.50 6.75
CA ASN A 81 2.32 3.57 8.13
C ASN A 81 3.30 2.83 9.04
N THR A 82 3.50 3.36 10.24
CA THR A 82 4.08 2.60 11.33
C THR A 82 3.08 2.59 12.48
N TYR A 83 3.19 1.58 13.33
CA TYR A 83 2.32 1.38 14.46
C TYR A 83 3.15 1.33 15.74
N ASP A 84 2.57 1.78 16.85
CA ASP A 84 3.16 1.57 18.16
C ASP A 84 2.95 0.11 18.63
N GLU A 85 3.51 -0.22 19.79
CA GLU A 85 3.46 -1.58 20.35
C GLU A 85 2.04 -2.05 20.65
N LEU A 86 1.10 -1.12 20.84
CA LEU A 86 -0.32 -1.40 21.04
C LEU A 86 -1.09 -1.48 19.71
N GLY A 87 -0.42 -1.25 18.59
CA GLY A 87 -1.00 -1.30 17.25
C GLY A 87 -1.75 -0.05 16.81
N ARG A 88 -1.56 1.07 17.49
CA ARG A 88 -2.12 2.36 17.09
C ARG A 88 -1.20 3.02 16.07
N LEU A 89 -1.77 3.75 15.12
CA LEU A 89 -1.01 4.43 14.07
C LEU A 89 -0.01 5.42 14.70
N LYS A 90 1.28 5.22 14.51
CA LYS A 90 2.34 6.07 15.08
C LYS A 90 2.81 7.12 14.08
N THR A 91 3.02 6.72 12.83
CA THR A 91 3.38 7.65 11.75
C THR A 91 2.67 7.32 10.46
N ASN A 92 2.32 8.32 9.67
CA ASN A 92 1.95 8.19 8.27
C ASN A 92 2.91 9.04 7.42
N LYS A 93 3.61 8.41 6.47
CA LYS A 93 4.49 9.07 5.50
C LYS A 93 3.85 9.03 4.12
N LYS A 94 3.73 10.18 3.47
CA LYS A 94 3.09 10.30 2.14
C LYS A 94 4.13 10.41 1.02
N ASN A 95 3.82 9.79 -0.13
CA ASN A 95 4.57 9.90 -1.37
C ASN A 95 6.10 9.67 -1.27
N LYS A 96 6.55 8.77 -0.37
CA LYS A 96 7.98 8.56 -0.01
C LYS A 96 8.72 9.83 0.46
N GLN A 97 8.04 10.96 0.65
CA GLN A 97 8.63 12.25 0.98
C GLN A 97 8.86 12.35 2.49
N SER A 98 10.12 12.48 2.90
CA SER A 98 10.47 12.62 4.33
C SER A 98 9.92 13.90 4.94
N ALA A 99 9.71 14.93 4.12
CA ALA A 99 9.07 16.18 4.54
C ALA A 99 7.54 16.08 4.68
N LEU A 100 6.90 14.94 4.38
CA LEU A 100 5.45 14.74 4.47
C LEU A 100 5.14 13.56 5.40
N ILE A 101 5.55 13.69 6.66
CA ILE A 101 5.31 12.71 7.72
C ILE A 101 4.41 13.32 8.77
N SER A 102 3.27 12.69 9.02
CA SER A 102 2.43 12.97 10.18
C SER A 102 2.75 11.97 11.30
N SER A 103 2.96 12.45 12.52
CA SER A 103 3.18 11.62 13.71
C SER A 103 2.03 11.79 14.70
N TYR A 104 1.67 10.70 15.36
CA TYR A 104 0.53 10.64 16.26
C TYR A 104 0.98 10.14 17.63
N ALA A 105 0.51 10.80 18.69
CA ALA A 105 0.73 10.36 20.07
C ALA A 105 -0.59 10.20 20.80
N TYR A 106 -0.61 9.27 21.75
CA TYR A 106 -1.81 8.88 22.48
C TYR A 106 -1.56 8.89 23.99
N ASN A 107 -2.61 9.10 24.78
CA ASN A 107 -2.56 8.91 26.22
C ASN A 107 -2.78 7.43 26.60
N ILE A 108 -2.78 7.15 27.91
CA ILE A 108 -2.97 5.79 28.45
C ILE A 108 -4.35 5.19 28.17
N ARG A 109 -5.34 6.01 27.82
CA ARG A 109 -6.70 5.57 27.42
C ARG A 109 -6.84 5.43 25.90
N SER A 110 -5.74 5.50 25.16
CA SER A 110 -5.70 5.49 23.69
C SER A 110 -6.41 6.65 23.01
N TRP A 111 -6.65 7.75 23.72
CA TRP A 111 -7.12 8.98 23.09
C TRP A 111 -5.95 9.73 22.48
N MET A 112 -6.18 10.32 21.30
CA MET A 112 -5.18 11.12 20.60
C MET A 112 -4.80 12.34 21.46
N LYS A 113 -3.51 12.45 21.76
CA LYS A 113 -2.94 13.54 22.57
C LYS A 113 -2.33 14.63 21.68
N SER A 114 -1.72 14.25 20.56
CA SER A 114 -1.14 15.20 19.62
C SER A 114 -1.03 14.63 18.22
N ILE A 115 -1.04 15.53 17.24
CA ILE A 115 -0.68 15.26 15.85
C ILE A 115 0.41 16.28 15.51
N ALA A 116 1.53 15.80 14.97
CA ALA A 116 2.56 16.66 14.41
C ALA A 116 2.59 16.43 12.91
N SER A 117 2.35 17.47 12.12
CA SER A 117 2.32 17.38 10.66
C SER A 117 3.04 18.59 10.05
N PRO A 118 3.77 18.42 8.95
CA PRO A 118 4.38 19.53 8.23
C PRO A 118 3.35 20.48 7.58
N SER A 119 2.07 20.10 7.55
CA SER A 119 1.00 20.91 6.97
C SER A 119 0.19 21.71 8.00
N PHE A 120 0.26 21.38 9.30
CA PHE A 120 -0.48 22.05 10.40
C PHE A 120 0.17 21.77 11.75
#